data_AF-Q1XFG8-F1
#
_entry.id   AF-Q1XFG8-F1
#
_cell.length_a   1.000
_cell.length_b   1.000
_cell.length_c   1.000
_cell.angle_alpha   90.00
_cell.angle_beta   90.00
_cell.angle_gamma   90.00
#
_symmetry.space_group_name_H-M   'P 1'
#
loop_
_entity.id
_entity.type
_entity.pdbx_description
1 polymer ?
#
loop_
_entity_poly.entity_id
_entity_poly.type
_entity_poly.pdbx_seq_one_letter_code
_entity_poly.pdbx_strand_id
1 'polypeptide(L)'
;AQEQKIGNYALGPEGLKKALAETGSHILVMDLYAKTMIKQPNVNLSNIDLGSEGGELIKNIHLNQELSRINANYWLDTAKPQIQKTARNIVNYDEQFQNYYDTLVDTVQKKDKAGLKEGINDLITTINTNSKEVT
;
A
#
# COMPACT_ATOMS: atom_id res chain seq x y z
N ALA A 1 -19.90 -2.67 -34.93
CA ALA A 1 -18.87 -2.14 -34.01
C ALA A 1 -18.12 -3.34 -33.46
N GLN A 2 -16.82 -3.44 -33.75
CA GLN A 2 -16.00 -4.53 -33.24
C GLN A 2 -15.64 -4.14 -31.80
N GLU A 3 -16.19 -4.86 -30.82
CA GLU A 3 -15.78 -4.72 -29.42
C GLU A 3 -14.25 -4.89 -29.37
N GLN A 4 -13.54 -3.79 -29.10
CA GLN A 4 -12.15 -3.86 -28.70
C GLN A 4 -12.12 -4.82 -27.51
N LYS A 5 -11.50 -5.99 -27.69
CA LYS A 5 -11.20 -6.89 -26.57
C LYS A 5 -10.51 -6.05 -25.52
N ILE A 6 -11.23 -5.73 -24.46
CA ILE A 6 -10.71 -5.09 -23.26
C ILE A 6 -9.64 -6.06 -22.79
N GLY A 7 -8.38 -5.77 -23.13
CA GLY A 7 -7.25 -6.57 -22.70
C GLY A 7 -7.37 -6.70 -21.19
N ASN A 8 -7.34 -7.93 -20.67
CA ASN A 8 -7.55 -8.26 -19.27
C ASN A 8 -6.78 -7.27 -18.38
N TYR A 9 -7.44 -6.19 -17.93
CA TYR A 9 -6.91 -5.36 -16.87
C TYR A 9 -6.80 -6.31 -15.69
N ALA A 10 -5.58 -6.58 -15.23
CA ALA A 10 -5.28 -7.74 -14.38
C ALA A 10 -6.19 -7.88 -13.14
N LEU A 11 -6.78 -6.77 -12.69
CA LEU A 11 -7.74 -6.73 -11.59
C LEU A 11 -9.18 -6.37 -12.02
N GLY A 12 -9.38 -5.45 -12.96
CA GLY A 12 -10.70 -4.84 -13.21
C GLY A 12 -11.28 -4.13 -11.97
N PRO A 13 -12.51 -3.57 -12.03
CA PRO A 13 -13.11 -2.83 -10.91
C PRO A 13 -13.29 -3.71 -9.65
N GLU A 14 -13.83 -4.91 -9.81
CA GLU A 14 -14.07 -5.82 -8.68
C GLU A 14 -12.76 -6.35 -8.07
N GLY A 15 -11.75 -6.67 -8.90
CA GLY A 15 -10.46 -7.09 -8.38
C GLY A 15 -9.73 -5.95 -7.67
N LEU A 16 -9.85 -4.71 -8.13
CA LEU A 16 -9.27 -3.54 -7.45
C LEU A 16 -9.95 -3.30 -6.09
N LYS A 17 -11.29 -3.35 -6.06
CA LYS A 17 -12.08 -3.25 -4.82
C LYS A 17 -11.67 -4.33 -3.81
N LYS A 18 -11.54 -5.58 -4.27
CA LYS A 18 -11.08 -6.70 -3.44
C LYS A 18 -9.67 -6.47 -2.91
N ALA A 19 -8.72 -6.09 -3.78
CA ALA A 19 -7.34 -5.85 -3.38
C ALA A 19 -7.22 -4.72 -2.33
N LEU A 20 -8.00 -3.64 -2.47
CA LEU A 20 -8.05 -2.55 -1.48
C LEU A 20 -8.62 -3.02 -0.13
N ALA A 21 -9.68 -3.83 -0.14
CA ALA A 21 -10.27 -4.39 1.08
C ALA A 21 -9.33 -5.37 1.79
N GLU A 22 -8.66 -6.24 1.05
CA GLU A 22 -7.65 -7.16 1.56
C GLU A 22 -6.45 -6.40 2.14
N THR A 23 -5.96 -5.37 1.43
CA THR A 23 -4.88 -4.49 1.91
C THR A 23 -5.24 -3.84 3.25
N GLY A 24 -6.46 -3.29 3.36
CA GLY A 24 -6.93 -2.71 4.62
C GLY A 24 -6.96 -3.73 5.76
N SER A 25 -7.43 -4.95 5.48
CA SER A 25 -7.48 -6.04 6.46
C SER A 25 -6.08 -6.48 6.91
N HIS A 26 -5.12 -6.58 5.98
CA HIS A 26 -3.74 -6.90 6.31
C HIS A 26 -3.06 -5.81 7.13
N ILE A 27 -3.34 -4.53 6.85
CA ILE A 27 -2.83 -3.42 7.66
C ILE A 27 -3.28 -3.54 9.11
N LEU A 28 -4.56 -3.90 9.36
CA LEU A 28 -5.08 -4.05 10.73
C LEU A 28 -4.37 -5.17 11.50
N VAL A 29 -4.14 -6.32 10.84
CA VAL A 29 -3.43 -7.46 11.44
C VAL A 29 -1.97 -7.09 11.75
N MET A 30 -1.29 -6.45 10.80
CA MET A 30 0.09 -6.00 10.98
C MET A 30 0.21 -4.94 12.08
N ASP A 31 -0.73 -4.01 12.18
CA ASP A 31 -0.81 -3.03 13.27
C ASP A 31 -0.92 -3.71 14.63
N LEU A 32 -1.73 -4.76 14.74
CA LEU A 32 -1.88 -5.50 15.98
C LEU A 32 -0.56 -6.16 16.37
N TYR A 33 0.10 -6.86 15.45
CA TYR A 33 1.38 -7.51 15.75
C TYR A 33 2.49 -6.52 16.10
N ALA A 34 2.63 -5.45 15.33
CA ALA A 34 3.62 -4.40 15.60
C ALA A 34 3.43 -3.79 16.99
N LYS A 35 2.19 -3.43 17.35
CA LYS A 35 1.88 -2.86 18.66
C LYS A 35 2.12 -3.86 19.79
N THR A 36 1.82 -5.14 19.58
CA THR A 36 2.11 -6.19 20.57
C THR A 36 3.60 -6.35 20.80
N MET A 37 4.42 -6.40 19.74
CA MET A 37 5.89 -6.49 19.86
C MET A 37 6.47 -5.30 20.64
N ILE A 38 5.97 -4.08 20.37
CA ILE A 38 6.41 -2.86 21.05
C ILE A 38 6.02 -2.88 22.54
N LYS A 39 4.80 -3.31 22.86
CA LYS A 39 4.28 -3.30 24.24
C LYS A 39 4.78 -4.47 25.08
N GLN A 40 5.22 -5.56 24.48
CA GLN A 40 5.70 -6.73 25.20
C GLN A 40 6.95 -6.36 26.03
N PRO A 41 6.98 -6.67 27.34
CA PRO A 41 8.16 -6.43 28.16
C PRO A 41 9.36 -7.26 27.69
N ASN A 42 10.56 -6.84 28.10
CA ASN A 42 11.76 -7.65 27.91
C ASN A 42 11.59 -9.00 28.61
N VAL A 43 11.92 -10.06 27.89
CA VAL A 43 11.87 -11.43 28.41
C VAL A 43 12.83 -11.53 29.58
N ASN A 44 12.35 -12.02 30.71
CA ASN A 44 13.17 -12.28 31.88
C ASN A 44 13.27 -13.79 32.13
N LEU A 45 14.49 -14.34 31.97
CA LEU A 45 14.80 -15.75 32.21
C LEU A 45 15.75 -15.92 33.41
N SER A 46 15.90 -14.92 34.29
CA SER A 46 16.86 -14.95 35.41
C SER A 46 16.68 -16.12 36.36
N ASN A 47 15.49 -16.72 36.40
CA ASN A 47 15.13 -17.80 37.31
C ASN A 47 15.12 -19.19 36.64
N ILE A 48 15.66 -19.30 35.43
CA ILE A 48 15.73 -20.56 34.68
C ILE A 48 17.18 -21.00 34.58
N ASP A 49 17.46 -22.25 34.97
CA ASP A 49 18.75 -22.88 34.69
C ASP A 49 18.82 -23.27 33.21
N LEU A 50 19.65 -22.55 32.46
CA LEU A 50 19.87 -22.74 31.03
C LEU A 50 21.23 -23.40 30.74
N GLY A 51 21.93 -23.87 31.78
CA GLY A 51 23.27 -24.45 31.65
C GLY A 51 24.32 -23.44 31.16
N SER A 52 25.45 -23.96 30.70
CA SER A 52 26.64 -23.17 30.33
C SER A 52 26.43 -22.22 29.14
N GLU A 53 25.46 -22.50 28.26
CA GLU A 53 25.16 -21.70 27.06
C GLU A 53 24.08 -20.62 27.31
N GLY A 54 23.48 -20.60 28.50
CA GLY A 54 22.34 -19.75 28.82
C GLY A 54 22.59 -18.25 28.69
N GLY A 55 23.81 -17.80 28.99
CA GLY A 55 24.17 -16.38 28.88
C GLY A 55 24.10 -15.85 27.45
N GLU A 56 24.62 -16.62 26.49
CA GLU A 56 24.57 -16.26 25.06
C GLU A 56 23.14 -16.33 24.52
N LEU A 57 22.37 -17.36 24.93
CA LEU A 57 20.96 -17.49 24.56
C LEU A 57 20.14 -16.28 25.01
N ILE A 58 20.28 -15.85 26.27
CA ILE A 58 19.55 -14.68 26.81
C ILE A 58 19.91 -13.42 26.00
N LYS A 59 21.21 -13.20 25.74
CA LYS A 59 21.68 -12.06 24.93
C LYS A 59 21.03 -12.05 23.54
N ASN A 60 20.98 -13.21 22.88
CA ASN A 60 20.39 -13.34 21.55
C ASN A 60 18.87 -13.13 21.56
N ILE A 61 18.17 -13.61 22.60
CA ILE A 61 16.73 -13.36 22.78
C ILE A 61 16.45 -11.86 22.91
N HIS A 62 17.20 -11.15 23.76
CA HIS A 62 17.04 -9.71 23.93
C HIS A 62 17.35 -8.95 22.65
N LEU A 63 18.42 -9.30 21.95
CA LEU A 63 18.74 -8.70 20.66
C LEU A 63 17.60 -8.89 19.65
N ASN A 64 17.03 -10.10 19.55
CA ASN A 64 15.91 -10.38 18.66
C ASN A 64 14.64 -9.62 19.07
N GLN A 65 14.39 -9.42 20.37
CA GLN A 65 13.29 -8.56 20.83
C GLN A 65 13.47 -7.11 20.38
N GLU A 66 14.66 -6.54 20.57
CA GLU A 66 14.93 -5.16 20.16
C GLU A 66 14.82 -4.98 18.64
N LEU A 67 15.39 -5.91 17.86
CA LEU A 67 15.26 -5.89 16.39
C LEU A 67 13.80 -6.01 15.95
N SER A 68 13.00 -6.84 16.62
CA SER A 68 11.57 -6.96 16.33
C SER A 68 10.82 -5.65 16.59
N ARG A 69 11.15 -4.92 17.66
CA ARG A 69 10.58 -3.60 17.93
C ARG A 69 11.00 -2.56 16.90
N ILE A 70 12.27 -2.57 16.49
CA ILE A 70 12.76 -1.69 15.41
C ILE A 70 11.96 -1.92 14.13
N ASN A 71 11.77 -3.18 13.72
CA ASN A 71 11.00 -3.52 12.52
C ASN A 71 9.51 -3.17 12.67
N ALA A 72 8.94 -3.35 13.87
CA ALA A 72 7.56 -2.95 14.16
C ALA A 72 7.37 -1.43 14.04
N ASN A 73 8.32 -0.62 14.54
CA ASN A 73 8.27 0.83 14.37
C ASN A 73 8.46 1.23 12.90
N TYR A 74 9.37 0.59 12.16
CA TYR A 74 9.51 0.81 10.72
C TYR A 74 8.19 0.54 9.96
N TRP A 75 7.47 -0.53 10.31
CA TRP A 75 6.14 -0.79 9.77
C TRP A 75 5.18 0.38 10.03
N LEU A 76 5.07 0.82 11.29
CA LEU A 76 4.12 1.85 11.70
C LEU A 76 4.43 3.22 11.09
N ASP A 77 5.71 3.58 11.03
CA ASP A 77 6.16 4.94 10.70
C ASP A 77 6.50 5.11 9.22
N THR A 78 6.83 4.03 8.50
CA THR A 78 7.29 4.11 7.11
C THR A 78 6.42 3.29 6.16
N ALA A 79 6.38 1.97 6.31
CA ALA A 79 5.75 1.09 5.32
C ALA A 79 4.23 1.28 5.23
N LYS A 80 3.54 1.34 6.38
CA LYS A 80 2.09 1.55 6.43
C LYS A 80 1.66 2.88 5.81
N PRO A 81 2.26 4.04 6.16
CA PRO A 81 1.94 5.31 5.51
C PRO A 81 2.11 5.29 3.99
N GLN A 82 3.14 4.61 3.47
CA GLN A 82 3.36 4.45 2.03
C GLN A 82 2.22 3.67 1.36
N ILE A 83 1.81 2.53 1.93
CA ILE A 83 0.69 1.73 1.42
C ILE A 83 -0.62 2.54 1.45
N GLN A 84 -0.87 3.29 2.53
CA GLN A 84 -2.03 4.17 2.64
C GLN A 84 -2.02 5.29 1.59
N LYS A 85 -0.84 5.84 1.29
CA LYS A 85 -0.66 6.83 0.22
C LYS A 85 -1.02 6.23 -1.14
N THR A 86 -0.53 5.03 -1.46
CA THR A 86 -0.89 4.33 -2.70
C THR A 86 -2.40 4.12 -2.83
N ALA A 87 -3.08 3.69 -1.76
CA ALA A 87 -4.53 3.54 -1.76
C ALA A 87 -5.26 4.88 -2.00
N ARG A 88 -4.78 5.98 -1.40
CA ARG A 88 -5.33 7.32 -1.63
C ARG A 88 -5.11 7.79 -3.07
N ASN A 89 -3.94 7.52 -3.64
CA ASN A 89 -3.63 7.87 -5.03
C ASN A 89 -4.58 7.19 -6.03
N ILE A 90 -5.02 5.96 -5.74
CA ILE A 90 -6.03 5.25 -6.54
C ILE A 90 -7.37 5.99 -6.49
N VAL A 91 -7.83 6.37 -5.28
CA VAL A 91 -9.09 7.11 -5.09
C VAL A 91 -9.04 8.49 -5.77
N ASN A 92 -7.94 9.22 -5.60
CA ASN A 92 -7.76 10.53 -6.21
C ASN A 92 -7.75 10.47 -7.74
N TYR A 93 -7.16 9.42 -8.31
CA TYR A 93 -7.18 9.21 -9.76
C TYR A 93 -8.58 8.91 -10.29
N ASP A 94 -9.37 8.09 -9.57
CA ASP A 94 -10.77 7.85 -9.92
C ASP A 94 -11.58 9.15 -9.90
N GLU A 95 -11.45 9.96 -8.85
CA GLU A 95 -12.11 11.28 -8.76
C GLU A 95 -11.70 12.20 -9.92
N GLN A 96 -10.41 12.27 -10.26
CA GLN A 96 -9.93 13.03 -11.42
C GLN A 96 -10.58 12.54 -12.72
N PHE A 97 -10.63 11.22 -12.94
CA PHE A 97 -11.23 10.64 -14.13
C PHE A 97 -12.72 10.96 -14.21
N GLN A 98 -13.48 10.84 -13.11
CA GLN A 98 -14.90 11.19 -13.06
C GLN A 98 -15.12 12.66 -13.42
N ASN A 99 -14.30 13.56 -12.88
CA ASN A 99 -14.38 14.99 -13.19
C ASN A 99 -14.09 15.31 -14.67
N TYR A 100 -13.24 14.51 -15.32
CA TYR A 100 -12.87 14.69 -16.72
C TYR A 100 -13.87 14.00 -17.68
N TYR A 101 -14.64 13.04 -17.21
CA TYR A 101 -15.43 12.14 -18.06
C TYR A 101 -16.35 12.88 -19.04
N ASP A 102 -17.23 13.75 -18.53
CA ASP A 102 -18.18 14.48 -19.37
C ASP A 102 -17.47 15.40 -20.36
N THR A 103 -16.38 16.05 -19.93
CA THR A 103 -15.56 16.91 -20.79
C THR A 103 -14.91 16.11 -21.92
N LEU A 104 -14.38 14.92 -21.63
CA LEU A 104 -13.79 14.05 -22.63
C LEU A 104 -14.84 13.56 -23.64
N VAL A 105 -16.04 13.17 -23.17
CA VAL A 105 -17.16 12.81 -24.05
C VAL A 105 -17.53 13.97 -24.97
N ASP A 106 -17.61 15.18 -24.43
CA ASP A 106 -17.90 16.41 -25.18
C ASP A 106 -16.86 16.70 -26.28
N THR A 107 -15.56 16.55 -25.97
CA THR A 107 -14.49 16.76 -26.96
C THR A 107 -14.61 15.77 -28.13
N VAL A 108 -15.00 14.53 -27.87
CA VAL A 108 -15.25 13.52 -28.92
C VAL A 108 -16.44 13.93 -29.79
N GLN A 109 -17.56 14.33 -29.18
CA GLN A 109 -18.76 14.76 -29.91
C GLN A 109 -18.48 15.98 -30.79
N LYS A 110 -17.70 16.93 -30.28
CA LYS A 110 -17.29 18.15 -31.00
C LYS A 110 -16.15 17.93 -32.00
N LYS A 111 -15.59 16.71 -32.08
CA LYS A 111 -14.39 16.36 -32.86
C LYS A 111 -13.17 17.23 -32.51
N ASP A 112 -13.10 17.71 -31.26
CA ASP A 112 -11.99 18.48 -30.74
C ASP A 112 -10.83 17.55 -30.35
N LYS A 113 -9.94 17.34 -31.32
CA LYS A 113 -8.74 16.50 -31.12
C LYS A 113 -7.74 17.12 -30.15
N ALA A 114 -7.68 18.44 -30.05
CA ALA A 114 -6.71 19.11 -29.20
C ALA A 114 -7.11 18.93 -27.73
N GLY A 115 -8.36 19.24 -27.38
CA GLY A 115 -8.90 19.05 -26.03
C GLY A 115 -8.88 17.58 -25.59
N LEU A 116 -9.22 16.65 -26.49
CA LEU A 116 -9.14 15.22 -26.18
C LEU A 116 -7.71 14.77 -25.85
N LYS A 117 -6.72 15.24 -26.62
CA LYS A 117 -5.30 14.91 -26.40
C LYS A 117 -4.81 15.47 -25.06
N GLU A 118 -5.18 16.70 -24.74
CA GLU A 118 -4.82 17.36 -23.47
C GLU A 118 -5.39 16.59 -22.28
N GLY A 119 -6.69 16.34 -22.24
CA GLY A 119 -7.32 15.63 -21.13
C GLY A 119 -6.79 14.20 -20.93
N ILE A 120 -6.47 13.47 -22.00
CA ILE A 120 -5.82 12.16 -21.90
C ILE A 120 -4.39 12.28 -21.37
N ASN A 121 -3.62 13.28 -21.81
CA ASN A 121 -2.25 13.47 -21.34
C ASN A 121 -2.19 13.80 -19.84
N ASP A 122 -3.14 14.58 -19.32
CA ASP A 122 -3.25 14.85 -17.89
C ASP A 122 -3.46 13.56 -17.09
N LEU A 123 -4.40 12.71 -17.52
CA LEU A 123 -4.67 11.43 -16.89
C LEU A 123 -3.44 10.50 -16.92
N ILE A 124 -2.73 10.45 -18.06
CA ILE A 124 -1.47 9.68 -18.19
C ILE A 124 -0.40 10.23 -17.25
N THR A 125 -0.31 11.54 -17.09
CA THR A 125 0.66 12.18 -16.20
C THR A 125 0.40 11.80 -14.74
N THR A 126 -0.86 11.77 -14.31
CA THR A 126 -1.23 11.28 -12.98
C THR A 126 -0.88 9.81 -12.79
N ILE A 127 -1.19 8.94 -13.77
CA ILE A 127 -0.81 7.52 -13.72
C ILE A 127 0.71 7.37 -13.54
N ASN A 128 1.49 8.06 -14.35
CA ASN A 128 2.96 7.99 -14.31
C ASN A 128 3.52 8.50 -12.98
N THR A 129 2.92 9.55 -12.41
CA THR A 129 3.29 10.07 -11.10
C THR A 129 2.99 9.02 -10.03
N ASN A 130 1.77 8.51 -9.98
CA ASN A 130 1.35 7.49 -9.02
C ASN A 130 2.22 6.23 -9.11
N SER A 131 2.57 5.77 -10.31
CA SER A 131 3.42 4.59 -10.52
C SER A 131 4.84 4.76 -9.97
N LYS A 132 5.39 5.98 -9.97
CA LYS A 132 6.74 6.25 -9.43
C LYS A 132 6.76 6.29 -7.90
N GLU A 133 5.61 6.45 -7.27
CA GLU A 133 5.48 6.45 -5.81
C GLU A 133 5.29 5.04 -5.24
N VAL A 134 5.10 4.04 -6.11
CA VAL A 134 5.02 2.61 -5.76
C VAL A 134 6.37 1.95 -6.05
N THR A 135 7.38 2.29 -5.24
CA THR A 135 8.75 1.73 -5.27
C THR A 135 9.25 1.58 -3.86
#